data_AF-A0A5K1FUE2-F1
#
_entry.id   AF-A0A5K1FUE2-F1
#
_cell.length_a   1.000
_cell.length_b   1.000
_cell.length_c   1.000
_cell.angle_alpha   90.00
_cell.angle_beta   90.00
_cell.angle_gamma   90.00
#
_symmetry.space_group_name_H-M   'P 1'
#
loop_
_entity.id
_entity.type
_entity.pdbx_description
1 polymer ?
#
loop_
_entity_poly.entity_id
_entity_poly.type
_entity_poly.pdbx_seq_one_letter_code
_entity_poly.pdbx_strand_id
1 'polypeptide(L)' 'ALASSLTVKIHPSSALFGTKPECIVFNELVQTQQKYVRNTTRIDPLWLTELAPKSYGCIQEG' A
#
# COMPACT_ATOMS: atom_id res chain seq x y z
N ALA A 1 4.84 -12.33 -9.81
CA ALA A 1 4.36 -11.33 -8.84
C ALA A 1 2.99 -10.83 -9.27
N LEU A 2 1.97 -10.92 -8.42
CA LEU A 2 0.62 -10.41 -8.73
C LEU A 2 0.58 -8.88 -8.53
N ALA A 3 1.50 -8.15 -9.18
CA ALA A 3 1.52 -6.69 -9.16
C ALA A 3 0.38 -6.18 -10.05
N SER A 4 -0.85 -6.40 -9.62
CA SER A 4 -2.02 -5.80 -10.24
C SER A 4 -2.11 -4.37 -9.74
N SER A 5 -1.93 -3.41 -10.65
CA SER A 5 -2.14 -1.99 -10.38
C SER A 5 -3.63 -1.77 -10.10
N LEU A 6 -3.99 -1.72 -8.81
CA LEU A 6 -5.36 -1.53 -8.37
C LEU A 6 -5.55 -0.11 -7.84
N THR A 7 -6.49 0.62 -8.44
CA THR A 7 -6.97 1.88 -7.89
C THR A 7 -7.87 1.60 -6.70
N VAL A 8 -7.43 2.00 -5.51
CA VAL A 8 -8.16 1.83 -4.24
C VAL A 8 -8.29 3.16 -3.53
N LYS A 9 -9.30 3.28 -2.67
CA LYS A 9 -9.52 4.44 -1.81
C LYS A 9 -9.35 4.08 -0.34
N ILE A 10 -8.88 5.01 0.48
CA ILE A 10 -8.83 4.82 1.93
C ILE A 10 -10.27 4.82 2.46
N HIS A 11 -10.63 3.77 3.21
CA HIS A 11 -11.96 3.67 3.82
C HIS A 11 -12.15 4.79 4.86
N PRO A 12 -13.34 5.41 4.96
CA PRO A 12 -13.61 6.51 5.90
C PRO A 12 -13.43 6.16 7.38
N SER A 13 -13.53 4.89 7.77
CA SER A 13 -13.22 4.48 9.14
C SER A 13 -11.72 4.32 9.44
N SER A 14 -10.83 4.50 8.45
CA SER A 14 -9.39 4.45 8.69
C SER A 14 -8.89 5.79 9.22
N ALA A 15 -7.92 5.76 10.13
CA ALA A 15 -7.37 6.98 10.75
C ALA A 15 -6.67 7.92 9.74
N LEU A 16 -6.26 7.41 8.57
CA LEU A 16 -5.63 8.19 7.51
C LEU A 16 -6.64 8.83 6.55
N PHE A 17 -7.95 8.70 6.80
CA PHE A 17 -8.96 9.33 5.97
C PHE A 17 -8.82 10.86 5.99
N GLY A 18 -8.70 11.47 4.80
CA GLY A 18 -8.46 12.91 4.65
C GLY A 18 -6.98 13.31 4.59
N THR A 19 -6.05 12.39 4.82
CA THR A 19 -4.61 12.62 4.63
C THR A 19 -4.15 12.06 3.28
N LYS A 20 -3.09 12.62 2.71
CA LYS A 20 -2.47 12.14 1.47
C LYS A 20 -1.06 11.60 1.74
N PRO A 21 -0.94 10.41 2.35
CA PRO A 21 0.36 9.77 2.58
C PRO A 21 0.99 9.34 1.25
N GLU A 22 2.31 9.40 1.17
CA GLU A 22 3.07 8.97 -0.02
C GLU A 22 3.04 7.45 -0.19
N CYS A 23 3.13 6.70 0.91
CA CYS A 23 3.07 5.24 0.94
C CYS A 23 2.25 4.75 2.14
N ILE A 24 1.42 3.73 1.90
CA ILE A 24 0.62 3.08 2.93
C ILE A 24 0.69 1.56 2.79
N VAL A 25 0.60 0.88 3.92
CA VAL A 25 0.31 -0.55 4.01
C VAL A 25 -1.12 -0.70 4.50
N PHE A 26 -1.86 -1.67 3.95
CA PHE A 26 -3.22 -1.99 4.36
C PHE A 26 -3.32 -3.46 4.79
N ASN A 27 -4.25 -3.76 5.69
CA ASN A 27 -4.50 -5.14 6.13
C ASN A 27 -5.59 -5.82 5.30
N GLU A 28 -6.64 -5.09 4.94
CA GLU A 28 -7.81 -5.67 4.25
C GLU A 28 -8.23 -4.82 3.06
N LEU A 29 -8.59 -5.51 1.97
CA LEU A 29 -9.21 -4.93 0.78
C LEU A 29 -10.68 -5.31 0.76
N VAL A 30 -11.56 -4.32 0.91
CA VAL A 30 -13.02 -4.49 0.87
C VAL A 30 -13.53 -4.00 -0.48
N GLN A 31 -14.21 -4.86 -1.22
CA GLN A 31 -14.84 -4.53 -2.49
C GLN A 31 -16.36 -4.63 -2.35
N THR A 32 -17.03 -3.49 -2.31
CA THR A 32 -18.51 -3.41 -2.38
C THR A 32 -18.95 -2.81 -3.71
N GLN A 33 -18.94 -1.47 -3.82
CA GLN A 33 -19.15 -0.72 -5.07
C GLN A 33 -17.86 -0.11 -5.62
N GLN A 34 -16.94 0.26 -4.73
CA GLN A 34 -15.59 0.71 -5.04
C GLN A 34 -14.63 -0.06 -4.13
N LYS A 35 -13.36 -0.16 -4.54
CA LYS A 35 -12.33 -0.85 -3.75
C LYS A 35 -11.85 0.07 -2.64
N TYR A 36 -12.03 -0.36 -1.40
CA TYR A 36 -11.59 0.36 -0.22
C TYR A 36 -10.56 -0.44 0.56
N VAL A 37 -9.54 0.23 1.06
CA VAL A 37 -8.56 -0.37 1.98
C VAL A 37 -8.88 0.02 3.42
N ARG A 38 -8.83 -0.96 4.32
CA ARG A 38 -9.03 -0.79 5.78
C ARG A 38 -7.74 -1.08 6.54
N ASN A 39 -7.66 -0.50 7.73
CA ASN A 39 -6.49 -0.59 8.62
C ASN A 39 -5.21 -0.15 7.89
N THR A 40 -5.24 1.06 7.33
CA THR A 40 -4.11 1.64 6.62
C THR A 40 -3.14 2.30 7.59
N THR A 41 -1.86 2.00 7.44
CA THR A 41 -0.76 2.63 8.20
C THR A 41 0.22 3.27 7.23
N ARG A 42 0.65 4.49 7.55
CA ARG A 42 1.68 5.20 6.77
C ARG A 42 3.03 4.56 7.04
N ILE A 43 3.77 4.28 5.98
CA ILE A 43 5.13 3.75 6.06
C ILE A 43 6.06 4.54 5.14
N ASP A 44 7.35 4.42 5.39
CA ASP A 44 8.36 4.88 4.46
C ASP A 44 8.64 3.80 3.41
N PRO A 45 8.62 4.11 2.09
CA PRO A 45 8.94 3.14 1.05
C PRO A 45 10.32 2.50 1.21
N LEU A 46 11.29 3.22 1.79
CA LEU A 46 12.65 2.71 2.01
C LEU A 46 12.66 1.47 2.92
N TRP A 47 11.73 1.37 3.88
CA TRP A 47 11.66 0.22 4.78
C TRP A 47 11.39 -1.09 4.05
N LEU A 48 10.58 -1.06 2.99
CA LEU A 48 10.31 -2.25 2.18
C LEU A 48 11.54 -2.67 1.38
N THR A 49 12.30 -1.70 0.89
CA THR A 49 13.56 -1.92 0.17
C THR A 49 14.62 -2.54 1.08
N GLU A 50 14.73 -2.08 2.32
CA GLU A 50 15.66 -2.62 3.33
C GLU A 50 15.25 -4.04 3.79
N LEU A 51 13.95 -4.26 4.05
CA LEU A 51 13.45 -5.54 4.58
C LEU A 51 13.42 -6.66 3.54
N ALA A 52 13.11 -6.33 2.28
CA ALA A 52 13.00 -7.30 1.21
C ALA A 52 13.42 -6.68 -0.14
N PRO A 53 14.72 -6.46 -0.35
CA PRO A 53 15.25 -5.81 -1.55
C PRO A 53 14.93 -6.56 -2.83
N LYS A 54 14.78 -7.89 -2.78
CA LYS A 54 14.43 -8.72 -3.94
C LYS A 54 12.97 -8.59 -4.40
N SER A 55 12.08 -8.19 -3.49
CA SER A 55 10.64 -8.14 -3.75
C SER A 55 10.14 -6.72 -3.99
N TYR A 56 10.74 -5.73 -3.30
CA TYR A 56 10.34 -4.33 -3.34
C TYR A 56 11.45 -3.37 -3.77
N GLY A 57 12.69 -3.85 -3.85
CA GLY A 57 13.77 -3.09 -4.48
C GLY A 57 13.71 -3.25 -5.98
N CYS A 58 14.06 -2.17 -6.69
CA CYS A 58 14.36 -2.25 -8.11
C CYS A 58 15.57 -3.20 -8.25
N ILE A 59 15.32 -4.42 -8.73
CA ILE A 59 16.34 -5.37 -9.16
C ILE A 59 17.26 -4.67 -10.16
N GLN A 60 18.39 -4.15 -9.67
CA GLN A 60 19.57 -3.91 -10.47
C GLN A 60 20.23 -5.27 -10.63
N GLU A 61 19.68 -6.07 -11.55
CA GLU A 61 20.46 -7.17 -12.13
C GLU A 61 21.49 -6.50 -13.05
N GLY A 62 22.75 -6.58 -12.64
CA GLY A 62 23.89 -6.35 -13.53
C GLY A 62 24.10 -7.54 -14.44
#